data_AF-A0AAD1WI22-F1
#
_entry.id   AF-A0AAD1WI22-F1
#
_cell.length_a   1.000
_cell.length_b   1.000
_cell.length_c   1.000
_cell.angle_alpha   90.00
_cell.angle_beta   90.00
_cell.angle_gamma   90.00
#
_symmetry.space_group_name_H-M   'P 1'
#
loop_
_entity.id
_entity.type
_entity.pdbx_description
1 polymer ?
#
loop_
_entity_poly.entity_id
_entity_poly.type
_entity_poly.pdbx_seq_one_letter_code
_entity_poly.pdbx_strand_id
1 'polypeptide(L)'
;MEPTEGYEVICCVPAKTLSYNHPGTCYTLVSVPEDDPAAFSCTFSCLLKFTVKDCDPNTGEAEEEGYEDEYVLEDIEVTVADHIQKVLKPNFSAAWDEVGDDFEKEETFNLATIKTLEEAVGNVIKFLGMQPCERSDKVPENKNAHTLYLAGVFRGGHDILVRAKLVLTDTVTMQVTARSKEELPVDVILASVG
;
A
#
# COMPACT_ATOMS: atom_id res chain seq x y z
N MET A 1 15.36 -4.28 10.94
CA MET A 1 14.03 -4.13 10.33
C MET A 1 13.34 -5.44 10.55
N GLU A 2 12.25 -5.44 11.30
CA GLU A 2 11.54 -6.66 11.69
C GLU A 2 10.06 -6.51 11.28
N PRO A 3 9.54 -7.37 10.39
CA PRO A 3 8.14 -7.34 9.98
C PRO A 3 7.22 -7.89 11.07
N THR A 4 6.01 -7.34 11.19
CA THR A 4 4.98 -7.89 12.06
C THR A 4 4.39 -9.19 11.52
N GLU A 5 4.23 -9.31 10.20
CA GLU A 5 3.57 -10.47 9.56
C GLU A 5 3.96 -10.63 8.09
N GLY A 6 3.96 -11.87 7.59
CA GLY A 6 4.04 -12.25 6.18
C GLY A 6 5.38 -12.02 5.46
N TYR A 7 5.94 -10.82 5.57
CA TYR A 7 7.17 -10.44 4.88
C TYR A 7 8.39 -11.12 5.51
N GLU A 8 9.37 -11.43 4.67
CA GLU A 8 10.64 -12.01 5.11
C GLU A 8 11.81 -11.11 4.72
N VAL A 9 12.70 -10.77 5.67
CA VAL A 9 13.92 -10.03 5.36
C VAL A 9 14.96 -10.95 4.74
N ILE A 10 15.27 -10.75 3.47
CA ILE A 10 16.21 -11.58 2.71
C ILE A 10 17.65 -11.14 2.94
N CYS A 11 17.91 -9.84 2.80
CA CYS A 11 19.25 -9.30 3.00
C CYS A 11 19.26 -7.81 3.31
N CYS A 12 20.38 -7.34 3.86
CA CYS A 12 20.65 -5.94 4.08
C CYS A 12 21.94 -5.56 3.36
N VAL A 13 21.91 -4.46 2.60
CA VAL A 13 23.07 -3.85 1.96
C VAL A 13 23.45 -2.62 2.79
N PRO A 14 24.51 -2.67 3.61
CA PRO A 14 24.85 -1.57 4.49
C PRO A 14 25.51 -0.41 3.73
N ALA A 15 25.34 0.81 4.25
CA ALA A 15 26.23 1.92 3.90
C ALA A 15 27.60 1.63 4.52
N LYS A 16 28.66 1.58 3.70
CA LYS A 16 30.01 1.20 4.18
C LYS A 16 30.56 2.14 5.25
N THR A 17 30.32 3.44 5.10
CA THR A 17 30.81 4.49 6.00
C THR A 17 29.91 5.70 5.90
N LEU A 18 29.60 6.33 7.03
CA LEU A 18 28.82 7.57 7.12
C LEU A 18 29.67 8.61 7.86
N SER A 19 30.43 9.41 7.10
CA SER A 19 31.20 10.51 7.66
C SER A 19 30.30 11.68 8.05
N TYR A 20 30.79 12.53 8.96
CA TYR A 20 30.08 13.73 9.37
C TYR A 20 29.64 14.57 8.14
N ASN A 21 28.35 14.91 8.09
CA ASN A 21 27.70 15.65 6.98
C ASN A 21 27.84 15.03 5.58
N HIS A 22 28.12 13.73 5.47
CA HIS A 22 28.13 13.00 4.20
C HIS A 22 27.08 11.89 4.24
N PRO A 23 25.92 12.09 3.58
CA PRO A 23 24.87 11.08 3.52
C PRO A 23 25.36 9.81 2.82
N GLY A 24 24.84 8.67 3.24
CA GLY A 24 25.00 7.39 2.57
C GLY A 24 23.68 6.66 2.49
N THR A 25 23.68 5.52 1.80
CA THR A 25 22.48 4.74 1.55
C THR A 25 22.70 3.29 1.94
N CYS A 26 21.72 2.74 2.63
CA CYS A 26 21.60 1.31 2.87
C CYS A 26 20.25 0.83 2.34
N TYR A 27 20.12 -0.48 2.15
CA TYR A 27 18.91 -1.10 1.63
C TYR A 27 18.59 -2.35 2.42
N THR A 28 17.30 -2.63 2.60
CA THR A 28 16.79 -3.91 3.10
C THR A 28 15.95 -4.52 1.98
N LEU A 29 16.27 -5.74 1.57
CA LEU A 29 15.47 -6.51 0.64
C LEU A 29 14.52 -7.41 1.42
N VAL A 30 13.24 -7.36 1.07
CA VAL A 30 12.20 -8.21 1.65
C VAL A 30 11.49 -9.04 0.59
N SER A 31 11.04 -10.23 0.97
CA SER A 31 10.11 -11.06 0.20
C SER A 31 8.67 -10.65 0.51
N VAL A 32 7.81 -10.63 -0.50
CA VAL A 32 6.37 -10.36 -0.36
C VAL A 32 5.63 -11.68 -0.13
N PRO A 33 4.66 -11.75 0.80
CA PRO A 33 3.89 -12.96 1.07
C PRO A 33 2.85 -13.22 -0.04
N GLU A 34 3.27 -13.81 -1.15
CA GLU A 34 2.36 -14.06 -2.28
C GLU A 34 1.33 -15.16 -2.02
N ASP A 35 1.60 -16.03 -1.04
CA ASP A 35 0.76 -17.18 -0.67
C ASP A 35 -0.41 -16.82 0.27
N ASP A 36 -0.41 -15.61 0.84
CA ASP A 36 -1.46 -15.11 1.75
C ASP A 36 -1.92 -13.70 1.35
N PRO A 37 -3.07 -13.58 0.66
CA PRO A 37 -3.62 -12.30 0.23
C PRO A 37 -3.91 -11.31 1.37
N ALA A 38 -4.11 -11.78 2.62
CA ALA A 38 -4.36 -10.91 3.76
C ALA A 38 -3.07 -10.27 4.33
N ALA A 39 -1.91 -10.85 4.04
CA ALA A 39 -0.62 -10.43 4.60
C ALA A 39 0.10 -9.33 3.79
N PHE A 40 -0.59 -8.67 2.86
CA PHE A 40 0.01 -7.63 2.01
C PHE A 40 0.26 -6.31 2.72
N SER A 41 -0.42 -6.06 3.84
CA SER A 41 -0.15 -4.92 4.73
C SER A 41 0.71 -5.36 5.91
N CYS A 42 1.77 -4.63 6.21
CA CYS A 42 2.72 -4.97 7.26
C CYS A 42 3.33 -3.71 7.88
N THR A 43 3.55 -3.76 9.19
CA THR A 43 4.36 -2.76 9.89
C THR A 43 5.75 -3.33 10.11
N PHE A 44 6.78 -2.51 9.91
CA PHE A 44 8.16 -2.87 10.14
C PHE A 44 8.75 -2.03 11.27
N SER A 45 9.13 -2.70 12.36
CA SER A 45 9.91 -2.05 13.40
C SER A 45 11.35 -1.85 12.93
N CYS A 46 11.79 -0.59 13.00
CA CYS A 46 13.05 -0.16 12.41
C CYS A 46 14.09 0.17 13.48
N LEU A 47 15.26 -0.45 13.35
CA LEU A 47 16.39 -0.29 14.25
C LEU A 47 17.65 -0.13 13.41
N LEU A 48 18.28 1.05 13.50
CA LEU A 48 19.55 1.32 12.84
C LEU A 48 20.67 0.66 13.63
N LYS A 49 21.44 -0.22 12.99
CA LYS A 49 22.61 -0.88 13.59
C LYS A 49 23.87 -0.39 12.92
N PHE A 50 24.87 0.01 13.69
CA PHE A 50 26.10 0.60 13.16
C PHE A 50 27.29 0.38 14.10
N THR A 51 28.49 0.56 13.55
CA THR A 51 29.73 0.60 14.34
C THR A 51 30.18 2.04 14.46
N VAL A 52 30.30 2.53 15.69
CA VAL A 52 30.82 3.86 15.99
C VAL A 52 32.34 3.80 16.01
N LYS A 53 32.97 4.79 15.36
CA LYS A 53 34.41 5.01 15.40
C LYS A 53 34.67 6.46 15.79
N ASP A 54 35.47 6.64 16.84
CA ASP A 54 35.92 7.95 17.25
C ASP A 54 36.86 8.54 16.19
N CYS A 55 36.78 9.85 16.00
CA CYS A 55 37.54 10.56 14.98
C CYS A 55 38.35 11.69 15.64
N ASP A 56 39.60 11.88 15.21
CA ASP A 56 40.40 13.02 15.66
C ASP A 56 39.73 14.34 15.20
N PRO A 57 39.41 15.27 16.11
CA PRO A 57 38.69 16.51 15.77
C PRO A 57 39.45 17.47 14.85
N ASN A 58 40.78 17.35 14.77
CA ASN A 58 41.65 18.21 13.97
C ASN A 58 41.96 17.61 12.59
N THR A 59 42.11 16.29 12.49
CA THR A 59 42.46 15.62 11.23
C THR A 59 41.26 14.97 10.53
N GLY A 60 40.20 14.64 11.30
CA GLY A 60 39.06 13.88 10.82
C GLY A 60 39.35 12.39 10.59
N GLU A 61 40.53 11.91 10.98
CA GLU A 61 40.91 10.50 10.85
C GLU A 61 40.18 9.65 11.89
N ALA A 62 39.52 8.58 11.43
CA ALA A 62 38.81 7.64 12.29
C ALA A 62 39.76 6.60 12.87
N GLU A 63 39.56 6.24 14.14
CA GLU A 63 40.30 5.16 14.78
C GLU A 63 40.00 3.78 14.14
N GLU A 64 40.96 2.86 14.20
CA GLU A 64 40.77 1.50 13.68
C GLU A 64 39.77 0.70 14.52
N GLU A 65 39.77 0.90 15.83
CA GLU A 65 38.84 0.28 16.76
C GLU A 65 37.51 1.03 16.81
N GLY A 66 36.43 0.31 17.09
CA GLY A 66 35.08 0.86 17.21
C GLY A 66 34.19 -0.10 17.99
N TYR A 67 33.00 0.36 18.36
CA TYR A 67 32.01 -0.44 19.09
C TYR A 67 30.66 -0.44 18.38
N GLU A 68 29.90 -1.51 18.55
CA GLU A 68 28.54 -1.61 18.01
C GLU A 68 27.56 -0.78 18.83
N ASP A 69 26.66 -0.08 18.14
CA ASP A 69 25.58 0.70 18.74
C ASP A 69 24.32 0.61 17.87
N GLU A 70 23.18 0.94 18.47
CA GLU A 70 21.86 0.83 17.84
C GLU A 70 21.01 2.07 18.12
N TYR A 71 20.20 2.48 17.14
CA TYR A 71 19.29 3.62 17.27
C TYR A 71 17.89 3.26 16.76
N VAL A 72 16.89 3.37 17.63
CA VAL A 72 15.48 3.06 17.30
C VAL A 72 14.93 4.14 16.36
N LEU A 73 14.33 3.70 15.26
CA LEU A 73 13.66 4.55 14.28
C LEU A 73 12.14 4.40 14.38
N GLU A 74 11.42 5.27 13.68
CA GLU A 74 9.97 5.13 13.50
C GLU A 74 9.63 3.86 12.71
N ASP A 75 8.46 3.30 13.00
CA ASP A 75 7.94 2.16 12.25
C ASP A 75 7.63 2.57 10.80
N ILE A 76 7.81 1.64 9.86
CA ILE A 76 7.43 1.81 8.46
C ILE A 76 6.20 0.95 8.18
N GLU A 77 5.15 1.56 7.64
CA GLU A 77 3.96 0.85 7.18
C GLU A 77 4.04 0.59 5.67
N VAL A 78 3.83 -0.66 5.28
CA VAL A 78 3.56 -1.07 3.91
C VAL A 78 2.08 -1.44 3.84
N THR A 79 1.38 -0.90 2.85
CA THR A 79 -0.06 -1.04 2.66
C THR A 79 -0.38 -1.63 1.29
N VAL A 80 -1.63 -2.01 1.06
CA VAL A 80 -2.10 -2.45 -0.27
C VAL A 80 -1.80 -1.43 -1.38
N ALA A 81 -1.82 -0.13 -1.07
CA ALA A 81 -1.51 0.93 -2.02
C ALA A 81 -0.07 0.86 -2.57
N ASP A 82 0.87 0.34 -1.79
CA ASP A 82 2.28 0.22 -2.20
C ASP A 82 2.50 -0.89 -3.24
N HIS A 83 1.51 -1.77 -3.43
CA HIS A 83 1.52 -2.83 -4.45
C HIS A 83 0.77 -2.46 -5.73
N ILE A 84 0.14 -1.27 -5.76
CA ILE A 84 -0.73 -0.84 -6.85
C ILE A 84 -0.27 0.50 -7.42
N GLN A 85 0.08 0.49 -8.70
CA GLN A 85 0.33 1.71 -9.45
C GLN A 85 -0.98 2.28 -10.00
N LYS A 86 -1.29 3.54 -9.67
CA LYS A 86 -2.44 4.28 -10.24
C LYS A 86 -2.37 4.33 -11.76
N VAL A 87 -3.50 4.04 -12.44
CA VAL A 87 -3.62 4.16 -13.91
C VAL A 87 -4.93 4.82 -14.32
N LEU A 88 -4.87 5.77 -15.25
CA LEU A 88 -6.07 6.41 -15.78
C LEU A 88 -6.73 5.51 -16.83
N LYS A 89 -8.00 5.16 -16.62
CA LYS A 89 -8.86 4.53 -17.64
C LYS A 89 -9.97 5.52 -18.04
N PRO A 90 -9.89 6.17 -19.22
CA PRO A 90 -10.89 7.15 -19.65
C PRO A 90 -12.28 6.56 -19.89
N ASN A 91 -12.36 5.26 -20.20
CA ASN A 91 -13.58 4.49 -20.35
C ASN A 91 -13.46 3.26 -19.46
N PHE A 92 -14.01 3.34 -18.25
CA PHE A 92 -13.91 2.27 -17.28
C PHE A 92 -14.69 1.04 -17.74
N SER A 93 -15.87 1.22 -18.34
CA SER A 93 -16.69 0.11 -18.86
C SER A 93 -15.93 -0.73 -19.89
N ALA A 94 -15.26 -0.09 -20.85
CA ALA A 94 -14.48 -0.82 -21.85
C ALA A 94 -13.32 -1.60 -21.22
N ALA A 95 -12.62 -1.03 -20.23
CA ALA A 95 -11.56 -1.72 -19.51
C ALA A 95 -12.11 -2.89 -18.66
N TRP A 96 -13.27 -2.69 -18.03
CA TRP A 96 -13.97 -3.69 -17.23
C TRP A 96 -14.41 -4.90 -18.06
N ASP A 97 -14.89 -4.64 -19.28
CA ASP A 97 -15.28 -5.68 -20.24
C ASP A 97 -14.04 -6.37 -20.84
N GLU A 98 -12.95 -5.64 -21.09
CA GLU A 98 -11.69 -6.21 -21.61
C GLU A 98 -11.02 -7.16 -20.61
N VAL A 99 -11.08 -6.84 -19.31
CA VAL A 99 -10.53 -7.72 -18.26
C VAL A 99 -11.34 -9.02 -18.16
N GLY A 100 -12.66 -8.98 -18.35
CA GLY A 100 -13.54 -10.14 -18.21
C GLY A 100 -13.86 -10.48 -16.75
N ASP A 101 -14.70 -11.48 -16.52
CA ASP A 101 -15.21 -11.88 -15.20
C ASP A 101 -14.61 -13.18 -14.65
N ASP A 102 -13.57 -13.72 -15.29
CA ASP A 102 -12.93 -15.00 -14.94
C ASP A 102 -12.57 -15.11 -13.45
N PHE A 103 -12.07 -14.01 -12.85
CA PHE A 103 -11.74 -13.90 -11.43
C PHE A 103 -12.55 -12.82 -10.72
N GLU A 104 -13.73 -12.47 -11.23
CA GLU A 104 -14.59 -11.48 -10.54
C GLU A 104 -14.97 -12.00 -9.15
N LYS A 105 -14.72 -11.18 -8.13
CA LYS A 105 -15.21 -11.41 -6.77
C LYS A 105 -15.91 -10.16 -6.24
N GLU A 106 -16.88 -10.38 -5.37
CA GLU A 106 -17.70 -9.32 -4.79
C GLU A 106 -17.92 -9.56 -3.30
N GLU A 107 -17.79 -8.49 -2.50
CA GLU A 107 -18.05 -8.51 -1.07
C GLU A 107 -18.78 -7.24 -0.62
N THR A 108 -19.55 -7.34 0.47
CA THR A 108 -20.31 -6.22 1.03
C THR A 108 -19.82 -5.87 2.42
N PHE A 109 -19.45 -4.60 2.61
CA PHE A 109 -18.89 -4.04 3.84
C PHE A 109 -19.83 -2.99 4.44
N ASN A 110 -19.90 -2.92 5.76
CA ASN A 110 -20.64 -1.89 6.48
C ASN A 110 -19.66 -0.94 7.18
N LEU A 111 -19.65 0.32 6.77
CA LEU A 111 -18.81 1.37 7.34
C LEU A 111 -19.58 2.06 8.48
N ALA A 112 -19.71 1.36 9.61
CA ALA A 112 -20.60 1.74 10.72
C ALA A 112 -20.32 3.13 11.33
N THR A 113 -19.11 3.68 11.15
CA THR A 113 -18.73 5.00 11.66
C THR A 113 -18.87 6.12 10.63
N ILE A 114 -19.03 5.79 9.35
CA ILE A 114 -19.01 6.74 8.24
C ILE A 114 -20.44 7.17 7.89
N LYS A 115 -20.67 8.48 7.91
CA LYS A 115 -22.02 9.08 7.77
C LYS A 115 -22.23 9.84 6.45
N THR A 116 -21.20 9.96 5.62
CA THR A 116 -21.27 10.67 4.35
C THR A 116 -20.65 9.83 3.24
N LEU A 117 -21.18 9.94 2.02
CA LEU A 117 -20.64 9.23 0.86
C LEU A 117 -19.28 9.80 0.46
N GLU A 118 -19.07 11.10 0.64
CA GLU A 118 -17.84 11.82 0.34
C GLU A 118 -16.68 11.31 1.20
N GLU A 119 -16.91 11.12 2.50
CA GLU A 119 -15.93 10.55 3.42
C GLU A 119 -15.61 9.09 3.05
N ALA A 120 -16.63 8.28 2.77
CA ALA A 120 -16.43 6.88 2.36
C ALA A 120 -15.60 6.79 1.06
N VAL A 121 -15.95 7.57 0.04
CA VAL A 121 -15.22 7.62 -1.24
C VAL A 121 -13.78 8.07 -1.04
N GLY A 122 -13.55 9.13 -0.25
CA GLY A 122 -12.22 9.63 0.06
C GLY A 122 -11.35 8.59 0.78
N ASN A 123 -11.92 7.89 1.76
CA ASN A 123 -11.22 6.85 2.52
C ASN A 123 -10.85 5.66 1.62
N VAL A 124 -11.78 5.17 0.79
CA VAL A 124 -11.51 4.04 -0.12
C VAL A 124 -10.43 4.39 -1.15
N ILE A 125 -10.46 5.59 -1.74
CA ILE A 125 -9.43 6.05 -2.69
C ILE A 125 -8.06 6.11 -2.00
N LYS A 126 -8.00 6.67 -0.79
CA LYS A 126 -6.76 6.81 -0.03
C LYS A 126 -6.20 5.44 0.36
N PHE A 127 -7.05 4.56 0.85
CA PHE A 127 -6.68 3.23 1.35
C PHE A 127 -6.17 2.32 0.23
N LEU A 128 -6.91 2.21 -0.87
CA LEU A 128 -6.51 1.34 -2.00
C LEU A 128 -5.40 1.94 -2.86
N GLY A 129 -5.16 3.25 -2.77
CA GLY A 129 -4.14 3.91 -3.57
C GLY A 129 -4.40 3.86 -5.08
N MET A 130 -5.66 3.70 -5.51
CA MET A 130 -6.03 3.56 -6.92
C MET A 130 -6.47 4.89 -7.57
N GLN A 131 -6.55 4.91 -8.90
CA GLN A 131 -7.00 6.08 -9.66
C GLN A 131 -8.53 6.09 -9.80
N PRO A 132 -9.24 7.10 -9.28
CA PRO A 132 -10.64 7.28 -9.60
C PRO A 132 -10.83 7.60 -11.09
N CYS A 133 -11.77 6.89 -11.72
CA CYS A 133 -12.10 7.01 -13.13
C CYS A 133 -13.38 7.84 -13.31
N GLU A 134 -13.55 8.47 -14.47
CA GLU A 134 -14.82 9.13 -14.86
C GLU A 134 -15.37 10.17 -13.85
N ARG A 135 -14.49 10.79 -13.05
CA ARG A 135 -14.83 11.71 -11.94
C ARG A 135 -15.70 11.08 -10.85
N SER A 136 -15.62 9.76 -10.69
CA SER A 136 -16.36 9.04 -9.65
C SER A 136 -15.86 9.35 -8.23
N ASP A 137 -14.79 10.13 -8.06
CA ASP A 137 -14.39 10.72 -6.78
C ASP A 137 -15.29 11.87 -6.32
N LYS A 138 -16.16 12.38 -7.20
CA LYS A 138 -17.11 13.45 -6.90
C LYS A 138 -18.51 12.88 -6.70
N VAL A 139 -18.99 12.95 -5.46
CA VAL A 139 -20.36 12.59 -5.11
C VAL A 139 -21.30 13.75 -5.49
N PRO A 140 -22.36 13.51 -6.28
CA PRO A 140 -23.36 14.54 -6.55
C PRO A 140 -24.20 14.88 -5.31
N GLU A 141 -24.57 16.14 -5.15
CA GLU A 141 -25.44 16.59 -4.06
C GLU A 141 -26.79 15.85 -4.06
N ASN A 142 -27.37 15.66 -2.86
CA ASN A 142 -28.69 15.05 -2.65
C ASN A 142 -28.84 13.62 -3.18
N LYS A 143 -27.75 12.86 -3.28
CA LYS A 143 -27.77 11.42 -3.58
C LYS A 143 -27.48 10.61 -2.32
N ASN A 144 -28.21 9.51 -2.16
CA ASN A 144 -28.00 8.51 -1.11
C ASN A 144 -27.32 7.24 -1.65
N ALA A 145 -26.94 7.23 -2.92
CA ALA A 145 -26.19 6.15 -3.54
C ALA A 145 -25.18 6.72 -4.52
N HIS A 146 -24.02 6.08 -4.60
CA HIS A 146 -22.91 6.48 -5.45
C HIS A 146 -22.16 5.26 -5.96
N THR A 147 -21.48 5.38 -7.10
CA THR A 147 -20.61 4.32 -7.61
C THR A 147 -19.23 4.91 -7.88
N LEU A 148 -18.24 4.34 -7.20
CA LEU A 148 -16.84 4.66 -7.32
C LEU A 148 -16.17 3.63 -8.25
N TYR A 149 -15.47 4.12 -9.27
CA TYR A 149 -14.68 3.32 -10.19
C TYR A 149 -13.20 3.62 -9.98
N LEU A 150 -12.41 2.57 -9.74
CA LEU A 150 -10.99 2.67 -9.45
C LEU A 150 -10.20 1.77 -10.39
N ALA A 151 -9.09 2.29 -10.90
CA ALA A 151 -8.17 1.52 -11.72
C ALA A 151 -6.74 1.61 -11.19
N GLY A 152 -6.04 0.49 -11.26
CA GLY A 152 -4.63 0.36 -10.95
C GLY A 152 -3.98 -0.75 -11.75
N VAL A 153 -2.67 -0.85 -11.64
CA VAL A 153 -1.87 -1.97 -12.12
C VAL A 153 -1.18 -2.57 -10.91
N PHE A 154 -1.52 -3.82 -10.59
CA PHE A 154 -0.86 -4.57 -9.54
C PHE A 154 0.55 -4.97 -9.98
N ARG A 155 1.44 -5.27 -9.01
CA ARG A 155 2.78 -5.80 -9.30
C ARG A 155 2.70 -6.98 -10.28
N GLY A 156 3.68 -7.07 -11.18
CA GLY A 156 3.65 -8.01 -12.32
C GLY A 156 2.98 -7.45 -13.59
N GLY A 157 2.33 -6.30 -13.52
CA GLY A 157 1.79 -5.60 -14.70
C GLY A 157 0.34 -5.95 -15.03
N HIS A 158 -0.39 -6.53 -14.07
CA HIS A 158 -1.79 -6.92 -14.24
C HIS A 158 -2.73 -5.78 -13.85
N ASP A 159 -3.64 -5.41 -14.74
CA ASP A 159 -4.69 -4.45 -14.43
C ASP A 159 -5.55 -4.98 -13.28
N ILE A 160 -5.81 -4.13 -12.29
CA ILE A 160 -6.77 -4.37 -11.21
C ILE A 160 -7.80 -3.25 -11.24
N LEU A 161 -9.06 -3.62 -11.42
CA LEU A 161 -10.20 -2.71 -11.51
C LEU A 161 -11.13 -2.97 -10.33
N VAL A 162 -11.61 -1.91 -9.70
CA VAL A 162 -12.53 -1.99 -8.56
C VAL A 162 -13.73 -1.10 -8.83
N ARG A 163 -14.92 -1.67 -8.62
CA ARG A 163 -16.20 -0.97 -8.63
C ARG A 163 -16.81 -1.06 -7.24
N ALA A 164 -16.89 0.06 -6.55
CA ALA A 164 -17.53 0.17 -5.24
C ALA A 164 -18.89 0.87 -5.37
N LYS A 165 -19.98 0.16 -5.10
CA LYS A 165 -21.33 0.74 -5.01
C LYS A 165 -21.63 1.07 -3.56
N LEU A 166 -21.79 2.36 -3.26
CA LEU A 166 -22.03 2.87 -1.92
C LEU A 166 -23.50 3.28 -1.78
N VAL A 167 -24.12 2.96 -0.65
CA VAL A 167 -25.46 3.39 -0.28
C VAL A 167 -25.41 3.95 1.13
N LEU A 168 -25.93 5.16 1.30
CA LEU A 168 -26.08 5.85 2.57
C LEU A 168 -27.54 5.74 3.04
N THR A 169 -27.74 5.09 4.18
CA THR A 169 -29.00 5.14 4.93
C THR A 169 -28.74 5.92 6.22
N ASP A 170 -28.42 5.23 7.31
CA ASP A 170 -27.94 5.82 8.57
C ASP A 170 -26.39 5.87 8.60
N THR A 171 -25.77 4.83 8.03
CA THR A 171 -24.34 4.69 7.79
C THR A 171 -24.11 4.24 6.35
N VAL A 172 -22.86 4.27 5.89
CA VAL A 172 -22.54 3.83 4.52
C VAL A 172 -22.38 2.30 4.48
N THR A 173 -23.11 1.66 3.57
CA THR A 173 -22.87 0.27 3.15
C THR A 173 -22.26 0.28 1.76
N MET A 174 -21.24 -0.53 1.53
CA MET A 174 -20.52 -0.59 0.25
C MET A 174 -20.41 -2.03 -0.25
N GLN A 175 -20.81 -2.25 -1.50
CA GLN A 175 -20.54 -3.47 -2.25
C GLN A 175 -19.32 -3.23 -3.14
N VAL A 176 -18.25 -3.97 -2.92
CA VAL A 176 -17.00 -3.88 -3.69
C VAL A 176 -16.94 -5.08 -4.62
N THR A 177 -16.87 -4.80 -5.93
CA THR A 177 -16.56 -5.80 -6.96
C THR A 177 -15.15 -5.52 -7.48
N ALA A 178 -14.30 -6.53 -7.54
CA ALA A 178 -12.95 -6.41 -8.11
C ALA A 178 -12.76 -7.37 -9.30
N ARG A 179 -12.00 -6.93 -10.30
CA ARG A 179 -11.65 -7.72 -11.49
C ARG A 179 -10.18 -7.54 -11.84
N SER A 180 -9.55 -8.65 -12.21
CA SER A 180 -8.23 -8.69 -12.82
C SER A 180 -8.13 -9.95 -13.69
N LYS A 181 -7.08 -10.02 -14.53
CA LYS A 181 -6.73 -11.23 -15.29
C LYS A 181 -5.99 -12.27 -14.42
N GLU A 182 -5.68 -11.92 -13.19
CA GLU A 182 -5.09 -12.80 -12.17
C GLU A 182 -5.99 -12.81 -10.93
N GLU A 183 -5.99 -13.92 -10.20
CA GLU A 183 -6.82 -14.06 -9.00
C GLU A 183 -6.26 -13.27 -7.80
N LEU A 184 -4.94 -13.30 -7.62
CA LEU A 184 -4.26 -12.71 -6.46
C LEU A 184 -4.59 -11.21 -6.23
N PRO A 185 -4.55 -10.33 -7.25
CA PRO A 185 -4.91 -8.92 -7.05
C PRO A 185 -6.36 -8.73 -6.57
N VAL A 186 -7.28 -9.59 -6.99
CA VAL A 186 -8.69 -9.53 -6.58
C VAL A 186 -8.82 -9.91 -5.10
N ASP A 187 -8.16 -11.00 -4.69
CA ASP A 187 -8.17 -11.46 -3.31
C ASP A 187 -7.52 -10.47 -2.35
N VAL A 188 -6.40 -9.87 -2.75
CA VAL A 188 -5.73 -8.83 -1.95
C VAL A 188 -6.65 -7.62 -1.74
N ILE A 189 -7.38 -7.18 -2.77
CA ILE A 189 -8.32 -6.05 -2.64
C ILE A 189 -9.43 -6.37 -1.63
N LEU A 190 -10.07 -7.54 -1.75
CA LEU A 190 -11.20 -7.88 -0.87
C LEU A 190 -10.74 -8.15 0.57
N ALA A 191 -9.62 -8.85 0.75
CA ALA A 191 -9.03 -9.11 2.06
C ALA A 191 -8.55 -7.83 2.76
N SER A 192 -8.13 -6.80 2.01
CA SER A 192 -7.67 -5.54 2.58
C SER A 192 -8.82 -4.62 3.02
N VAL A 193 -10.00 -4.73 2.42
CA VAL A 193 -11.14 -3.83 2.73
C VAL A 193 -11.97 -4.33 3.92
N GLY A 194 -11.93 -5.64 4.20
CA GLY A 194 -12.59 -6.28 5.35
C GLY A 194 -11.87 -6.07 6.67
#